data_AF-A0A9D4CLN5-F1
#
_entry.id   AF-A0A9D4CLN5-F1
#
_cell.length_a   1.000
_cell.length_b   1.000
_cell.length_c   1.000
_cell.angle_alpha   90.00
_cell.angle_beta   90.00
_cell.angle_gamma   90.00
#
_symmetry.space_group_name_H-M   'P 1'
#
loop_
_entity.id
_entity.type
_entity.pdbx_description
1 polymer ?
#
loop_
_entity_poly.entity_id
_entity_poly.type
_entity_poly.pdbx_seq_one_letter_code
_entity_poly.pdbx_strand_id
1 'polypeptide(L)' 'MADMHPFFAAMGPSFKKGSKVTTFNIVDVYPMLCTILGLKPALNNGSMDVVTELLVDRLKENTGKHVWNM' A
#
# COMPACT_ATOMS: atom_id res chain seq x y z
N MET A 1 -29.80 -6.03 -0.17
CA MET A 1 -28.74 -6.62 -1.01
C MET A 1 -27.51 -6.79 -0.14
N ALA A 2 -26.76 -7.88 -0.26
CA ALA A 2 -25.52 -8.05 0.49
C ALA A 2 -24.47 -7.07 -0.05
N ASP A 3 -24.06 -6.11 0.79
CA ASP A 3 -23.05 -5.10 0.50
C ASP A 3 -21.72 -5.73 0.04
N MET A 4 -21.24 -5.37 -1.16
CA MET A 4 -19.96 -5.83 -1.71
C MET A 4 -18.80 -4.94 -1.26
N HIS A 5 -18.66 -4.79 0.06
CA HIS A 5 -17.60 -4.00 0.70
C HIS A 5 -16.75 -4.91 1.59
N PRO A 6 -15.72 -5.57 1.02
CA PRO A 6 -14.84 -6.43 1.82
C PRO A 6 -14.09 -5.61 2.87
N PHE A 7 -13.77 -6.25 3.99
CA PHE A 7 -12.92 -5.63 5.01
C PHE A 7 -11.44 -5.79 4.66
N PHE A 8 -10.63 -4.84 5.10
CA PHE A 8 -9.18 -4.91 5.02
C PHE A 8 -8.58 -4.78 6.42
N ALA A 9 -7.70 -5.71 6.80
CA ALA A 9 -6.95 -5.66 8.04
C ALA A 9 -5.49 -6.01 7.76
N ALA A 10 -4.57 -5.23 8.32
CA ALA A 10 -3.14 -5.44 8.18
C ALA A 10 -2.41 -5.20 9.50
N MET A 11 -1.39 -6.02 9.76
CA MET A 11 -0.58 -5.94 10.97
C MET A 11 0.85 -6.32 10.62
N GLY A 12 1.79 -5.52 11.11
CA GLY A 12 3.21 -5.77 10.92
C GLY A 12 4.05 -4.51 11.15
N PRO A 13 5.38 -4.63 11.12
CA PRO A 13 6.30 -3.51 11.37
C PRO A 13 6.22 -2.39 10.31
N SER A 14 5.70 -2.71 9.13
CA SER A 14 5.51 -1.75 8.03
C SER A 14 4.21 -0.93 8.16
N PHE A 15 3.31 -1.31 9.07
CA PHE A 15 2.03 -0.64 9.28
C PHE A 15 2.03 0.19 10.57
N LYS A 16 1.34 1.33 10.56
CA LYS A 16 1.09 2.13 11.76
C LYS A 16 0.15 1.38 12.71
N LYS A 17 0.51 1.34 14.00
CA LYS A 17 -0.31 0.67 15.02
C LYS A 17 -1.60 1.46 15.26
N GLY A 18 -2.73 0.76 15.33
CA GLY A 18 -4.04 1.36 15.63
C GLY A 18 -4.57 2.31 14.56
N SER A 19 -3.94 2.37 13.38
CA SER A 19 -4.41 3.21 12.27
C SER A 19 -5.74 2.68 11.73
N LYS A 20 -6.65 3.61 11.47
CA LYS A 20 -7.83 3.39 10.64
C LYS A 20 -7.67 4.26 9.40
N VAL A 21 -8.07 3.73 8.27
CA VAL A 21 -8.05 4.44 6.99
C VAL A 21 -9.46 4.58 6.46
N THR A 22 -9.69 5.57 5.62
CA THR A 22 -10.91 5.68 4.82
C THR A 22 -10.99 4.54 3.81
N THR A 23 -12.15 4.40 3.16
CA THR A 23 -12.32 3.42 2.08
C THR A 23 -11.35 3.68 0.92
N PHE A 24 -10.80 2.60 0.39
CA PHE A 24 -9.90 2.61 -0.78
C PHE A 24 -10.24 1.44 -1.70
N ASN A 25 -9.68 1.41 -2.91
CA ASN A 25 -9.98 0.38 -3.89
C ASN A 25 -9.07 -0.83 -3.72
N ILE A 26 -9.57 -2.05 -3.97
CA ILE A 26 -8.77 -3.27 -3.85
C ILE A 26 -7.52 -3.27 -4.76
N VAL A 27 -7.56 -2.53 -5.87
CA VAL A 27 -6.43 -2.37 -6.79
C VAL A 27 -5.24 -1.60 -6.18
N ASP A 28 -5.48 -0.80 -5.14
CA ASP A 28 -4.45 -0.03 -4.41
C ASP A 28 -3.56 -0.94 -3.54
N VAL A 29 -4.00 -2.18 -3.26
CA VAL A 29 -3.23 -3.15 -2.46
C VAL A 29 -1.95 -3.57 -3.17
N TYR A 30 -1.98 -3.75 -4.50
CA TYR A 30 -0.79 -4.17 -5.26
C TYR A 30 0.40 -3.20 -5.12
N PRO A 31 0.27 -1.89 -5.46
CA PRO A 31 1.39 -0.97 -5.30
C PRO A 31 1.82 -0.82 -3.84
N MET A 32 0.89 -0.88 -2.87
CA MET A 32 1.20 -0.88 -1.44
C MET A 32 2.09 -2.07 -1.04
N LEU A 33 1.77 -3.28 -1.51
CA LEU A 33 2.59 -4.46 -1.25
C LEU A 33 3.98 -4.34 -1.89
N CYS A 34 4.06 -3.80 -3.12
CA CYS A 34 5.36 -3.51 -3.74
C CYS A 34 6.20 -2.57 -2.86
N THR A 35 5.60 -1.49 -2.33
CA THR A 35 6.28 -0.56 -1.42
C THR A 35 6.78 -1.26 -0.15
N ILE A 36 5.97 -2.12 0.46
CA ILE A 36 6.37 -2.88 1.67
C ILE A 36 7.55 -3.82 1.38
N LEU A 37 7.55 -4.45 0.21
CA LEU A 37 8.60 -5.38 -0.23
C LEU A 37 9.84 -4.68 -0.80
N GLY A 38 9.84 -3.35 -0.93
CA GLY A 38 10.93 -2.60 -1.56
C GLY A 38 11.01 -2.80 -3.08
N LEU A 39 9.92 -3.20 -3.71
CA LEU A 39 9.82 -3.43 -5.14
C LEU A 39 9.29 -2.17 -5.86
N LYS A 40 9.77 -1.94 -7.07
CA LYS A 40 9.15 -0.98 -7.99
C LYS A 40 7.87 -1.61 -8.57
N PRO A 41 6.68 -1.04 -8.36
CA PRO A 41 5.46 -1.57 -8.96
C PRO A 41 5.51 -1.45 -10.49
N ALA A 42 5.02 -2.47 -11.19
CA ALA A 42 4.76 -2.39 -12.63
C ALA A 42 3.57 -1.45 -12.91
N LEU A 43 3.33 -1.10 -14.18
CA LEU A 43 2.16 -0.31 -14.57
C LEU A 43 0.87 -1.01 -14.10
N ASN A 44 0.06 -0.31 -13.31
CA ASN A 44 -1.17 -0.83 -12.72
C ASN A 44 -2.16 0.34 -12.49
N ASN A 45 -3.40 0.02 -12.10
CA ASN A 45 -4.46 1.01 -11.89
C ASN A 45 -4.64 1.43 -10.41
N GLY A 46 -3.78 0.96 -9.51
CA GLY A 46 -3.85 1.31 -8.09
C GLY A 46 -3.19 2.66 -7.80
N SER A 47 -3.68 3.33 -6.76
CA SER A 47 -3.13 4.58 -6.23
C SER A 47 -2.53 4.38 -4.83
N MET A 48 -1.50 5.16 -4.51
CA MET A 48 -0.90 5.22 -3.17
C MET A 48 -1.54 6.29 -2.28
N ASP A 49 -2.48 7.11 -2.78
CA ASP A 49 -2.99 8.30 -2.09
C ASP A 49 -3.58 8.00 -0.70
N VAL A 50 -4.37 6.93 -0.59
CA VAL A 50 -5.05 6.55 0.66
C VAL A 50 -4.24 5.52 1.45
N VAL A 51 -3.74 4.47 0.79
CA VAL A 51 -3.04 3.35 1.45
C VAL A 51 -1.70 3.75 2.10
N THR A 52 -1.10 4.88 1.68
CA THR A 52 0.12 5.42 2.31
C THR A 52 -0.11 5.85 3.75
N GLU A 53 -1.34 6.19 4.15
CA GLU A 53 -1.69 6.53 5.53
C GLU A 53 -1.54 5.35 6.49
N LEU A 54 -1.68 4.12 5.98
CA LEU A 54 -1.51 2.89 6.74
C LEU A 54 -0.03 2.57 7.03
N LEU A 55 0.89 3.10 6.22
CA LEU A 55 2.30 2.76 6.28
C LEU A 55 3.09 3.70 7.19
N VAL A 56 4.12 3.16 7.85
CA VAL A 56 5.07 3.96 8.63
C VAL A 56 5.82 4.95 7.74
N ASP A 57 6.22 6.10 8.29
CA ASP A 57 6.71 7.22 7.47
C ASP A 57 7.98 6.88 6.65
N ARG A 58 8.84 5.98 7.17
CA ARG A 58 10.02 5.45 6.46
C ARG A 58 9.73 4.74 5.13
N LEU A 59 8.48 4.33 4.86
CA LEU A 59 8.10 3.66 3.61
C LEU A 59 7.48 4.61 2.58
N LYS A 60 7.15 5.86 2.97
CA LYS A 60 6.48 6.83 2.09
C LYS A 60 7.40 7.39 0.99
N GLU A 61 8.71 7.27 1.17
CA GLU A 61 9.73 7.90 0.32
C GLU A 61 10.44 6.91 -0.64
N ASN A 62 10.06 5.62 -0.61
CA ASN A 62 10.74 4.55 -1.35
C ASN A 62 10.21 4.28 -2.76
N THR A 63 9.32 5.13 -3.28
CA THR A 63 8.82 5.05 -4.66
C THR A 63 9.90 5.43 -5.68
N GLY A 64 10.86 4.53 -5.92
CA GLY A 64 11.67 4.55 -7.14
C GLY A 64 13.20 4.46 -7.01
N LYS A 65 13.79 4.15 -5.85
CA LYS A 65 15.25 4.21 -5.66
C LYS A 65 16.04 2.89 -5.68
N HIS A 66 15.43 1.72 -5.91
CA HIS A 66 16.23 0.53 -6.21
C HIS A 66 16.30 0.30 -7.72
N VAL A 67 17.44 0.72 -8.26
CA VAL A 67 17.87 0.58 -9.65
C VAL A 67 18.00 -0.91 -9.96
N TRP A 68 17.29 -1.38 -10.99
CA TRP A 68 17.65 -2.63 -11.65
C TRP A 68 19.02 -2.39 -12.31
N ASN A 69 20.10 -2.77 -11.66
CA ASN A 69 21.35 -3.02 -12.37
C ASN A 69 21.13 -4.30 -13.19
N MET A 70 20.89 -4.10 -14.50
CA MET A 70 21.37 -5.03 -15.51
C MET A 70 22.76 -4.58 -15.94
#